data_AF-A0A2N6NMG4-F1
#
_entry.id   AF-A0A2N6NMG4-F1
#
_cell.length_a   1.000
_cell.length_b   1.000
_cell.length_c   1.000
_cell.angle_alpha   90.00
_cell.angle_beta   90.00
_cell.angle_gamma   90.00
#
_symmetry.space_group_name_H-M   'P 1'
#
loop_
_entity.id
_entity.type
_entity.pdbx_description
1 polymer ?
#
loop_
_entity_poly.entity_id
_entity_poly.type
_entity_poly.pdbx_seq_one_letter_code
_entity_poly.pdbx_strand_id
1 'polypeptide(L)'
;MASQVLPEHWSELNAARRQRHLCVADVNKLKSSCVKDCGKKHVAECKECYRKVLDRLRKRYSESQDREWFSQRRAFLQELDDMFTDAKDYNGSLQAIEAHIESEKEAWYRWVLRKHPDFLEVAEHNAPLEEMRGMLGDPDRSREELVAMMWQGVGKPDDWSDRVDKFAEKVTALKDQPEELKKLYILEFFKDEKQDRVLDYAQPYLDQYQASDRMTLEQIVGRIVDDNHRSKSSQSQRDTHASRLDELRRAKTAFEQKRKESKALLREAQAKSVLYDLPPCAACQRTVLTDEIFSCSLCQAILQMGGNSKLTVYCSEECYRKGQVRDTMQMRHVPSKLTIFQEEHIGKQHDCSAGEQCVQLTDEDTMMTDNSTQAVLCKKCIDDKRATIYCSERCASERLAAHMKEAHGSSSVTDAKSAAVPISEVVGPALERENPTLKIELLS
;
A
#
# COMPACT_ATOMS: atom_id res chain seq x y z
N MET A 1 -16.49 -32.34 19.14
CA MET A 1 -15.58 -33.24 19.90
C MET A 1 -15.06 -32.43 21.08
N ALA A 2 -15.26 -32.90 22.30
CA ALA A 2 -14.77 -32.19 23.49
C ALA A 2 -13.25 -32.11 23.40
N SER A 3 -12.73 -30.92 23.08
CA SER A 3 -11.30 -30.63 23.13
C SER A 3 -10.86 -30.95 24.54
N GLN A 4 -10.10 -32.04 24.71
CA GLN A 4 -9.40 -32.29 25.97
C GLN A 4 -8.45 -31.11 26.13
N VAL A 5 -8.85 -30.15 26.98
CA VAL A 5 -8.01 -29.03 27.38
C VAL A 5 -6.74 -29.65 27.96
N LEU A 6 -5.66 -29.58 27.20
CA LEU A 6 -4.36 -30.02 27.67
C LEU A 6 -3.99 -29.13 28.86
N PRO A 7 -3.50 -29.70 29.96
CA PRO A 7 -2.96 -28.91 31.05
C PRO A 7 -1.87 -27.98 30.53
N GLU A 8 -1.71 -26.83 31.19
CA GLU A 8 -0.68 -25.87 30.80
C GLU A 8 0.70 -26.53 30.80
N HIS A 9 1.52 -26.31 29.77
CA HIS A 9 2.75 -27.09 29.56
C HIS A 9 3.76 -26.98 30.73
N TRP A 10 3.77 -25.85 31.43
CA TRP A 10 4.57 -25.65 32.64
C TRP A 10 4.03 -26.40 33.86
N SER A 11 2.75 -26.77 33.89
CA SER A 11 2.19 -27.60 34.98
C SER A 11 2.79 -29.01 34.99
N GLU A 12 2.99 -29.60 33.81
CA GLU A 12 3.67 -30.88 33.62
C GLU A 12 5.17 -30.78 33.95
N LEU A 13 5.83 -29.70 33.53
CA LEU A 13 7.22 -29.42 33.88
C LEU A 13 7.41 -29.28 35.39
N ASN A 14 6.54 -28.52 36.05
CA ASN A 14 6.59 -28.32 37.50
C ASN A 14 6.29 -29.61 38.27
N ALA A 15 5.34 -30.42 37.81
CA ALA A 15 5.08 -31.74 38.36
C ALA A 15 6.32 -32.64 38.27
N ALA A 16 6.91 -32.77 37.09
CA ALA A 16 8.09 -33.59 36.87
C ALA A 16 9.30 -33.13 37.72
N ARG A 17 9.49 -31.81 37.89
CA ARG A 17 10.52 -31.25 38.78
C ARG A 17 10.27 -31.64 40.23
N ARG A 18 9.05 -31.42 40.75
CA ARG A 18 8.69 -31.78 42.13
C ARG A 18 8.93 -33.26 42.40
N GLN A 19 8.44 -34.14 41.53
CA GLN A 19 8.59 -35.59 41.68
C GLN A 19 10.07 -36.02 41.62
N ARG A 20 10.87 -35.40 40.75
CA ARG A 20 12.32 -35.63 40.72
C ARG A 20 12.99 -35.22 42.02
N HIS A 21 12.67 -34.05 42.57
CA HIS A 21 13.22 -33.57 43.84
C HIS A 21 12.86 -34.51 45.00
N LEU A 22 11.60 -34.94 45.11
CA LEU A 22 11.16 -35.90 46.12
C LEU A 22 11.90 -37.23 45.98
N CYS A 23 12.04 -37.74 44.76
CA CYS A 23 12.75 -38.99 44.49
C CYS A 23 14.23 -38.89 44.88
N VAL A 24 14.93 -37.81 44.52
CA VAL A 24 16.33 -37.58 44.89
C VAL A 24 16.49 -37.47 46.40
N ALA A 25 15.59 -36.75 47.08
CA ALA A 25 15.62 -36.62 48.53
C ALA A 25 15.47 -37.98 49.23
N ASP A 26 14.53 -38.81 48.78
CA ASP A 26 14.31 -40.15 49.36
C ASP A 26 15.46 -41.11 49.08
N VAL A 27 16.02 -41.08 47.86
CA VAL A 27 17.21 -41.87 47.52
C VAL A 27 18.42 -41.43 48.36
N ASN A 28 18.59 -40.13 48.61
CA ASN A 28 19.67 -39.63 49.47
C ASN A 28 19.48 -40.03 50.94
N LYS A 29 18.23 -40.08 51.43
CA LYS A 29 17.92 -40.64 52.76
C LYS A 29 18.30 -42.13 52.82
N LEU A 30 17.95 -42.91 51.79
CA LEU A 30 18.31 -44.34 51.69
C LEU A 30 19.82 -44.58 51.61
N LYS A 31 20.55 -43.72 50.87
CA LYS A 31 22.02 -43.76 50.84
C LYS A 31 22.60 -43.49 52.24
N SER A 32 22.08 -42.46 52.92
CA SER A 32 22.54 -42.08 54.26
C SER A 32 22.24 -43.15 55.30
N SER A 33 21.07 -43.79 55.24
CA SER A 33 20.72 -44.91 56.13
C SER A 33 21.55 -46.16 55.82
N CYS A 34 21.87 -46.44 54.55
CA CYS A 34 22.75 -47.56 54.19
C CYS A 34 24.16 -47.41 54.79
N VAL A 35 24.71 -46.19 54.79
CA VAL A 35 26.02 -45.91 55.42
C VAL A 35 25.95 -46.10 56.94
N LYS A 36 24.87 -45.65 57.58
CA LYS A 36 24.69 -45.72 59.04
C LYS A 36 24.37 -47.13 59.55
N ASP A 37 23.45 -47.82 58.89
CA ASP A 37 22.84 -49.06 59.38
C ASP A 37 23.50 -50.31 58.78
N CYS A 38 24.03 -50.23 57.56
CA CYS A 38 24.64 -51.36 56.86
C CYS A 38 26.17 -51.24 56.71
N GLY A 39 26.77 -50.09 57.06
CA GLY A 39 28.21 -49.85 57.02
C GLY A 39 28.85 -49.83 55.63
N LYS A 40 28.05 -49.85 54.55
CA LYS A 40 28.54 -49.88 53.16
C LYS A 40 28.61 -48.49 52.57
N LYS A 41 29.69 -48.18 51.84
CA LYS A 41 29.89 -46.88 51.18
C LYS A 41 28.96 -46.69 49.98
N HIS A 42 28.70 -47.76 49.23
CA HIS A 42 27.83 -47.71 48.06
C HIS A 42 26.60 -48.59 48.25
N VAL A 43 25.42 -48.05 47.92
CA VAL A 43 24.15 -48.78 48.03
C VAL A 43 24.11 -50.01 47.13
N ALA A 44 24.84 -50.00 46.01
CA ALA A 44 24.97 -51.14 45.10
C ALA A 44 25.64 -52.37 45.77
N GLU A 45 26.45 -52.17 46.80
CA GLU A 45 27.08 -53.26 47.55
C GLU A 45 26.09 -53.91 48.54
N CYS A 46 24.96 -53.25 48.83
CA CYS A 46 23.93 -53.72 49.75
C CYS A 46 22.69 -54.18 48.99
N LYS A 47 22.46 -55.50 48.88
CA LYS A 47 21.32 -56.05 48.14
C LYS A 47 19.95 -55.50 48.60
N GLU A 48 19.77 -55.34 49.91
CA GLU A 48 18.52 -54.80 50.49
C GLU A 48 18.34 -53.30 50.19
N CYS A 49 19.37 -52.48 50.38
CA CYS A 49 19.28 -51.04 50.09
C CYS A 49 19.22 -50.76 48.59
N TYR A 50 19.87 -51.57 47.76
CA TYR A 50 19.80 -51.50 46.29
C TYR A 50 18.37 -51.74 45.80
N ARG A 51 17.72 -52.80 46.29
CA ARG A 51 16.30 -53.08 45.98
C ARG A 51 15.38 -51.95 46.40
N LYS A 52 15.57 -51.39 47.61
CA LYS A 52 14.79 -50.23 48.10
C LYS A 52 14.97 -48.98 47.23
N VAL A 53 16.17 -48.73 46.72
CA VAL A 53 16.42 -47.62 45.79
C VAL A 53 15.72 -47.85 44.45
N LEU A 54 15.81 -49.07 43.89
CA LEU A 54 15.11 -49.41 42.66
C LEU A 54 13.59 -49.32 42.81
N ASP A 55 13.03 -49.78 43.94
CA ASP A 55 11.61 -49.62 44.26
C ASP A 55 11.22 -48.15 44.31
N ARG A 56 12.04 -47.29 44.94
CA ARG A 56 11.74 -45.86 45.01
C ARG A 56 11.78 -45.18 43.63
N LEU A 57 12.70 -45.61 42.76
CA LEU A 57 12.81 -45.13 41.39
C LEU A 57 11.59 -45.59 40.56
N ARG A 58 11.24 -46.87 40.62
CA ARG A 58 10.04 -47.44 39.98
C ARG A 58 8.78 -46.67 40.38
N LYS A 59 8.57 -46.45 41.69
CA LYS A 59 7.41 -45.71 42.21
C LYS A 59 7.24 -44.31 41.65
N ARG A 60 8.32 -43.64 41.25
CA ARG A 60 8.23 -42.33 40.58
C ARG A 60 7.44 -42.43 39.28
N TYR A 61 7.59 -43.52 38.54
CA TYR A 61 6.94 -43.71 37.24
C TYR A 61 5.55 -44.35 37.38
N SER A 62 5.36 -45.26 38.34
CA SER A 62 4.11 -46.02 38.50
C SER A 62 3.08 -45.34 39.41
N GLU A 63 3.52 -44.65 40.47
CA GLU A 63 2.67 -44.10 41.54
C GLU A 63 2.64 -42.55 41.53
N SER A 64 3.05 -41.89 40.43
CA SER A 64 3.02 -40.43 40.34
C SER A 64 1.58 -39.92 40.46
N GLN A 65 1.30 -39.18 41.54
CA GLN A 65 -0.01 -38.55 41.74
C GLN A 65 -0.28 -37.41 40.75
N ASP A 66 0.78 -36.77 40.27
CA ASP A 66 0.71 -35.72 39.25
C ASP A 66 0.74 -36.33 37.84
N ARG A 67 -0.01 -35.73 36.90
CA ARG A 67 0.01 -36.10 35.49
C ARG A 67 1.35 -35.69 34.87
N GLU A 68 2.20 -36.67 34.58
CA GLU A 68 3.46 -36.53 33.84
C GLU A 68 3.30 -37.04 32.38
N TRP A 69 4.33 -36.82 31.56
CA TRP A 69 4.35 -37.19 30.14
C TRP A 69 4.13 -38.69 29.87
N PHE A 70 4.50 -39.57 30.82
CA PHE A 70 4.34 -41.03 30.73
C PHE A 70 3.04 -41.57 31.35
N SER A 71 2.24 -40.75 32.07
CA SER A 71 1.12 -41.24 32.87
C SER A 71 0.02 -41.95 32.07
N GLN A 72 -0.04 -41.76 30.75
CA GLN A 72 -1.01 -42.42 29.87
C GLN A 72 -0.41 -43.59 29.06
N ARG A 73 0.90 -43.85 29.15
CA ARG A 73 1.61 -44.87 28.37
C ARG A 73 1.71 -46.19 29.13
N ARG A 74 0.60 -46.94 29.19
CA ARG A 74 0.52 -48.20 29.95
C ARG A 74 1.52 -49.26 29.50
N ALA A 75 1.79 -49.39 28.19
CA ALA A 75 2.76 -50.35 27.66
C ALA A 75 4.19 -50.04 28.14
N PHE A 76 4.63 -48.79 27.97
CA PHE A 76 5.92 -48.31 28.49
C PHE A 76 6.04 -48.52 30.01
N LEU A 77 4.99 -48.19 30.77
CA LEU A 77 5.02 -48.36 32.23
C LEU A 77 5.16 -49.84 32.63
N GLN A 78 4.58 -50.76 31.87
CA GLN A 78 4.73 -52.20 32.09
C GLN A 78 6.13 -52.70 31.72
N GLU A 79 6.65 -52.30 30.57
CA GLU A 79 8.02 -52.65 30.14
C GLU A 79 9.07 -52.14 31.14
N LEU A 80 8.91 -50.90 31.61
CA LEU A 80 9.75 -50.30 32.63
C LEU A 80 9.64 -51.06 33.96
N ASP A 81 8.45 -51.56 34.32
CA ASP A 81 8.21 -52.39 35.49
C ASP A 81 9.02 -53.70 35.44
N ASP A 82 9.00 -54.35 34.29
CA ASP A 82 9.72 -55.60 34.03
C ASP A 82 11.22 -55.36 34.10
N MET A 83 11.72 -54.29 33.46
CA MET A 83 13.15 -53.91 33.53
C MET A 83 13.61 -53.58 34.96
N PHE A 84 12.78 -52.89 35.77
CA PHE A 84 13.09 -52.65 37.18
C PHE A 84 13.09 -53.94 38.01
N THR A 85 12.27 -54.92 37.64
CA THR A 85 12.25 -56.25 38.27
C THR A 85 13.53 -57.02 37.93
N ASP A 86 13.94 -57.04 36.66
CA ASP A 86 15.20 -57.65 36.21
C ASP A 86 16.43 -56.99 36.85
N ALA A 87 16.42 -55.66 36.99
CA ALA A 87 17.50 -54.92 37.64
C ALA A 87 17.63 -55.24 39.13
N LYS A 88 16.53 -55.57 39.84
CA LYS A 88 16.57 -56.00 41.26
C LYS A 88 17.22 -57.35 41.46
N ASP A 89 17.15 -58.21 40.45
CA ASP A 89 17.76 -59.52 40.43
C ASP A 89 19.16 -59.52 39.81
N TYR A 90 19.72 -58.33 39.52
CA TYR A 90 21.05 -58.12 38.92
C TYR A 90 21.18 -58.70 37.49
N ASN A 91 20.05 -59.00 36.84
CA ASN A 91 20.02 -59.51 35.46
C ASN A 91 19.85 -58.38 34.43
N GLY A 92 19.42 -57.18 34.87
CA GLY A 92 19.29 -55.98 34.05
C GLY A 92 20.29 -54.88 34.40
N SER A 93 20.54 -53.96 33.46
CA SER A 93 21.40 -52.79 33.69
C SER A 93 20.58 -51.52 33.90
N LEU A 94 21.00 -50.68 34.86
CA LEU A 94 20.44 -49.34 35.06
C LEU A 94 20.58 -48.47 33.80
N GLN A 95 21.66 -48.67 33.05
CA GLN A 95 21.93 -47.94 31.81
C GLN A 95 20.91 -48.27 30.72
N ALA A 96 20.47 -49.54 30.62
CA ALA A 96 19.41 -49.91 29.69
C ALA A 96 18.07 -49.27 30.07
N ILE A 97 17.75 -49.18 31.37
CA ILE A 97 16.55 -48.49 31.86
C ILE A 97 16.61 -47.00 31.49
N GLU A 98 17.75 -46.34 31.72
CA GLU A 98 17.93 -44.93 31.36
C GLU A 98 17.82 -44.69 29.84
N ALA A 99 18.44 -45.56 29.03
CA ALA A 99 18.37 -45.47 27.58
C ALA A 99 16.94 -45.64 27.06
N HIS A 100 16.19 -46.60 27.61
CA HIS A 100 14.78 -46.81 27.24
C HIS A 100 13.90 -45.61 27.63
N ILE A 101 14.09 -45.05 28.83
CA ILE A 101 13.38 -43.84 29.27
C ILE A 101 13.68 -42.66 28.33
N GLU A 102 14.94 -42.42 27.97
CA GLU A 102 15.29 -41.30 27.10
C GLU A 102 14.76 -41.49 25.68
N SER A 103 14.81 -42.71 25.13
CA SER A 103 14.21 -43.05 23.82
C SER A 103 12.69 -42.77 23.80
N GLU A 104 11.98 -43.21 24.82
CA GLU A 104 10.53 -43.00 24.92
C GLU A 104 10.15 -41.52 25.12
N LYS A 105 10.96 -40.80 25.89
CA LYS A 105 10.84 -39.36 26.08
C LYS A 105 11.06 -38.60 24.77
N GLU A 106 12.04 -39.01 23.97
CA GLU A 106 12.30 -38.45 22.64
C GLU A 106 11.14 -38.70 21.69
N ALA A 107 10.63 -39.93 21.64
CA ALA A 107 9.43 -40.27 20.87
C ALA A 107 8.20 -39.47 21.33
N TRP A 108 8.08 -39.20 22.63
CA TRP A 108 7.04 -38.33 23.18
C TRP A 108 7.19 -36.88 22.73
N TYR A 109 8.37 -36.28 22.84
CA TYR A 109 8.59 -34.91 22.36
C TYR A 109 8.28 -34.78 20.86
N ARG A 110 8.75 -35.72 20.03
CA ARG A 110 8.39 -35.75 18.59
C ARG A 110 6.88 -35.80 18.36
N TRP A 111 6.17 -36.62 19.14
CA TRP A 111 4.72 -36.73 19.03
C TRP A 111 4.01 -35.43 19.44
N VAL A 112 4.44 -34.79 20.54
CA VAL A 112 3.88 -33.51 21.01
C VAL A 112 4.09 -32.43 19.96
N LEU A 113 5.30 -32.32 19.40
CA LEU A 113 5.60 -31.34 18.36
C LEU A 113 4.79 -31.59 17.08
N ARG A 114 4.58 -32.86 16.68
CA ARG A 114 3.68 -33.19 15.56
C ARG A 114 2.21 -32.88 15.84
N LYS A 115 1.78 -32.98 17.09
CA LYS A 115 0.40 -32.69 17.52
C LYS A 115 0.08 -31.20 17.50
N HIS A 116 1.09 -30.35 17.63
CA HIS A 116 0.97 -28.90 17.65
C HIS A 116 1.78 -28.27 16.53
N PRO A 117 1.50 -28.54 15.23
CA PRO A 117 2.28 -27.95 14.15
C PRO A 117 2.19 -26.41 14.12
N ASP A 118 1.21 -25.85 14.83
CA ASP A 118 0.89 -24.44 14.84
C ASP A 118 2.03 -23.56 15.39
N PHE A 119 2.90 -24.09 16.25
CA PHE A 119 4.09 -23.34 16.68
C PHE A 119 5.06 -23.06 15.51
N LEU A 120 5.07 -23.90 14.45
CA LEU A 120 5.83 -23.67 13.22
C LEU A 120 5.18 -22.62 12.33
N GLU A 121 3.88 -22.37 12.51
CA GLU A 121 3.08 -21.52 11.63
C GLU A 121 2.95 -20.08 12.09
N VAL A 122 3.12 -19.83 13.39
CA VAL A 122 3.16 -18.50 14.04
C VAL A 122 4.59 -17.94 14.08
N ALA A 123 5.54 -18.84 13.89
CA ALA A 123 6.96 -18.65 13.84
C ALA A 123 7.39 -17.76 12.64
N GLU A 124 7.75 -16.49 12.86
CA GLU A 124 8.21 -15.56 11.81
C GLU A 124 9.63 -15.90 11.30
N HIS A 125 9.78 -16.88 10.39
CA HIS A 125 11.12 -17.38 10.03
C HIS A 125 11.41 -17.54 8.54
N ASN A 126 12.70 -17.47 8.21
CA ASN A 126 13.33 -17.72 6.91
C ASN A 126 13.62 -19.22 6.64
N ALA A 127 13.30 -20.12 7.58
CA ALA A 127 13.58 -21.55 7.48
C ALA A 127 12.45 -22.30 6.74
N PRO A 128 12.77 -23.31 5.91
CA PRO A 128 11.77 -24.07 5.17
C PRO A 128 10.90 -24.95 6.09
N LEU A 129 9.65 -24.54 6.29
CA LEU A 129 8.61 -25.23 7.08
C LEU A 129 8.47 -26.72 6.75
N GLU A 130 8.62 -27.09 5.48
CA GLU A 130 8.52 -28.49 5.02
C GLU A 130 9.69 -29.35 5.51
N GLU A 131 10.89 -28.77 5.64
CA GLU A 131 12.05 -29.48 6.17
C GLU A 131 11.89 -29.74 7.68
N MET A 132 11.33 -28.77 8.41
CA MET A 132 11.01 -28.92 9.83
C MET A 132 9.93 -30.00 10.06
N ARG A 133 8.87 -30.01 9.24
CA ARG A 133 7.83 -31.05 9.30
C ARG A 133 8.38 -32.42 8.94
N GLY A 134 9.25 -32.51 7.92
CA GLY A 134 9.91 -33.75 7.51
C GLY A 134 10.76 -34.35 8.62
N MET A 135 11.57 -33.55 9.30
CA MET A 135 12.41 -34.02 10.41
C MET A 135 11.62 -34.47 11.64
N LEU A 136 10.46 -33.87 11.92
CA LEU A 136 9.58 -34.35 13.00
C LEU A 136 9.02 -35.76 12.72
N GLY A 137 8.99 -36.17 11.45
CA GLY A 137 8.62 -37.51 11.01
C GLY A 137 9.79 -38.50 10.94
N ASP A 138 11.03 -38.04 11.05
CA ASP A 138 12.24 -38.86 10.93
C ASP A 138 12.64 -39.44 12.30
N PRO A 139 12.56 -40.78 12.48
CA PRO A 139 12.94 -41.43 13.74
C PRO A 139 14.46 -41.51 13.94
N ASP A 140 15.27 -41.34 12.88
CA ASP A 140 16.72 -41.56 12.93
C ASP A 140 17.50 -40.28 13.28
N ARG A 141 16.83 -39.12 13.28
CA ARG A 141 17.43 -37.83 13.65
C ARG A 141 17.70 -37.75 15.15
N SER A 142 18.81 -37.14 15.56
CA SER A 142 19.09 -36.97 16.99
C SER A 142 18.20 -35.93 17.65
N ARG A 143 17.95 -36.06 18.96
CA ARG A 143 17.26 -35.05 19.77
C ARG A 143 17.96 -33.68 19.67
N GLU A 144 19.27 -33.66 19.69
CA GLU A 144 20.08 -32.45 19.68
C GLU A 144 19.88 -31.68 18.36
N GLU A 145 19.83 -32.38 17.23
CA GLU A 145 19.49 -31.80 15.92
C GLU A 145 18.07 -31.24 15.89
N LEU A 146 17.10 -31.99 16.40
CA LEU A 146 15.71 -31.53 16.48
C LEU A 146 15.60 -30.26 17.33
N VAL A 147 16.20 -30.25 18.52
CA VAL A 147 16.17 -29.08 19.41
C VAL A 147 16.86 -27.88 18.76
N ALA A 148 18.03 -28.07 18.14
CA ALA A 148 18.75 -26.99 17.46
C ALA A 148 17.93 -26.38 16.33
N MET A 149 17.28 -27.20 15.51
CA MET A 149 16.44 -26.74 14.42
C MET A 149 15.14 -26.10 14.92
N MET A 150 14.54 -26.60 16.01
CA MET A 150 13.40 -25.92 16.65
C MET A 150 13.77 -24.54 17.17
N TRP A 151 14.99 -24.36 17.71
CA TRP A 151 15.50 -23.04 18.10
C TRP A 151 15.78 -22.12 16.90
N GLN A 152 16.20 -22.67 15.76
CA GLN A 152 16.34 -21.92 14.50
C GLN A 152 14.99 -21.54 13.90
N GLY A 153 13.98 -22.38 14.09
CA GLY A 153 12.58 -22.05 13.91
C GLY A 153 12.22 -20.99 14.93
N VAL A 154 11.61 -21.38 16.04
CA VAL A 154 10.94 -20.54 17.05
C VAL A 154 11.74 -19.31 17.54
N GLY A 155 13.06 -19.32 17.38
CA GLY A 155 13.96 -18.31 17.92
C GLY A 155 14.38 -18.69 19.32
N LYS A 156 15.65 -18.43 19.65
CA LYS A 156 16.21 -18.66 20.97
C LYS A 156 16.45 -17.31 21.65
N PRO A 157 15.60 -16.91 22.62
CA PRO A 157 15.89 -15.76 23.45
C PRO A 157 17.22 -15.96 24.19
N ASP A 158 17.99 -14.89 24.32
CA ASP A 158 19.08 -14.85 25.30
C ASP A 158 18.49 -15.12 26.70
N ASP A 159 19.17 -15.93 27.51
CA ASP A 159 18.74 -16.34 28.85
C ASP A 159 17.42 -17.14 28.95
N TRP A 160 17.00 -17.82 27.86
CA TRP A 160 15.74 -18.58 27.85
C TRP A 160 15.61 -19.59 29.01
N SER A 161 16.67 -20.30 29.39
CA SER A 161 16.59 -21.32 30.45
C SER A 161 16.27 -20.69 31.79
N ASP A 162 16.98 -19.62 32.13
CA ASP A 162 16.85 -18.93 33.40
C ASP A 162 15.51 -18.20 33.50
N ARG A 163 15.03 -17.66 32.38
CA ARG A 163 13.71 -17.03 32.30
C ARG A 163 12.60 -18.05 32.51
N VAL A 164 12.65 -19.18 31.80
CA VAL A 164 11.68 -20.28 31.96
C VAL A 164 11.72 -20.84 33.38
N ASP A 165 12.91 -20.99 33.96
CA ASP A 165 13.08 -21.50 35.32
C ASP A 165 12.47 -20.56 36.36
N LYS A 166 12.81 -19.26 36.31
CA LYS A 166 12.22 -18.25 37.20
C LYS A 166 10.71 -18.16 37.04
N PHE A 167 10.20 -18.25 35.82
CA PHE A 167 8.77 -18.23 35.56
C PHE A 167 8.07 -19.47 36.13
N ALA A 168 8.63 -20.67 35.91
CA ALA A 168 8.10 -21.92 36.43
C ALA A 168 8.05 -21.95 37.97
N GLU A 169 9.05 -21.36 38.63
CA GLU A 169 9.08 -21.17 40.08
C GLU A 169 7.97 -20.22 40.56
N LYS A 170 7.78 -19.06 39.91
CA LYS A 170 6.70 -18.12 40.22
C LYS A 170 5.32 -18.77 40.07
N VAL A 171 5.11 -19.53 38.99
CA VAL A 171 3.86 -20.28 38.76
C VAL A 171 3.65 -21.32 39.85
N THR A 172 4.71 -22.02 40.28
CA THR A 172 4.60 -22.99 41.38
C THR A 172 4.25 -22.33 42.70
N ALA A 173 4.81 -21.15 43.00
CA ALA A 173 4.51 -20.39 44.21
C ALA A 173 3.05 -19.88 44.24
N LEU A 174 2.47 -19.60 43.07
CA LEU A 174 1.11 -19.07 42.92
C LEU A 174 0.06 -20.13 42.56
N LYS A 175 0.40 -21.43 42.62
CA LYS A 175 -0.48 -22.54 42.21
C LYS A 175 -1.85 -22.52 42.90
N ASP A 176 -1.90 -22.07 44.15
CA ASP A 176 -3.13 -22.02 44.96
C ASP A 176 -3.84 -20.64 44.88
N GLN A 177 -3.34 -19.72 44.04
CA GLN A 177 -3.85 -18.35 43.89
C GLN A 177 -4.19 -18.06 42.41
N PRO A 178 -5.36 -18.48 41.91
CA PRO A 178 -5.69 -18.40 40.48
C PRO A 178 -5.74 -16.96 39.95
N GLU A 179 -6.16 -15.99 40.76
CA GLU A 179 -6.22 -14.57 40.36
C GLU A 179 -4.83 -13.94 40.19
N GLU A 180 -3.89 -14.26 41.08
CA GLU A 180 -2.51 -13.79 40.99
C GLU A 180 -1.76 -14.49 39.86
N LEU A 181 -2.07 -15.77 39.61
CA LEU A 181 -1.56 -16.52 38.47
C LEU A 181 -2.02 -15.91 37.14
N LYS A 182 -3.30 -15.51 37.06
CA LYS A 182 -3.86 -14.83 35.89
C LYS A 182 -3.15 -13.50 35.61
N LYS A 183 -2.87 -12.71 36.65
CA LYS A 183 -2.08 -11.47 36.53
C LYS A 183 -0.66 -11.73 36.05
N LEU A 184 -0.02 -12.78 36.55
CA LEU A 184 1.32 -13.19 36.11
C LEU A 184 1.33 -13.52 34.61
N TYR A 185 0.34 -14.25 34.11
CA TYR A 185 0.23 -14.55 32.68
C TYR A 185 -0.03 -13.31 31.82
N ILE A 186 -0.85 -12.38 32.31
CA ILE A 186 -1.09 -11.10 31.60
C ILE A 186 0.21 -10.30 31.47
N LEU A 187 1.00 -10.24 32.54
CA LEU A 187 2.28 -9.52 32.55
C LEU A 187 3.32 -10.16 31.62
N GLU A 188 3.39 -11.49 31.58
CA GLU A 188 4.44 -12.19 30.82
C GLU A 188 4.11 -12.31 29.33
N PHE A 189 2.84 -12.53 28.96
CA PHE A 189 2.47 -12.87 27.57
C PHE A 189 1.79 -11.75 26.79
N PHE A 190 1.15 -10.79 27.46
CA PHE A 190 0.35 -9.76 26.78
C PHE A 190 0.97 -8.36 26.84
N LYS A 191 2.00 -8.18 27.67
CA LYS A 191 2.68 -6.89 27.89
C LYS A 191 4.14 -6.96 27.47
N ASP A 192 4.64 -5.87 26.92
CA ASP A 192 6.08 -5.70 26.65
C ASP A 192 6.83 -5.40 27.95
N GLU A 193 7.84 -6.21 28.29
CA GLU A 193 8.70 -6.06 29.47
C GLU A 193 9.35 -4.67 29.55
N LYS A 194 9.57 -3.99 28.42
CA LYS A 194 10.27 -2.70 28.38
C LYS A 194 9.36 -1.49 28.48
N GLN A 195 8.09 -1.62 28.09
CA GLN A 195 7.18 -0.48 27.94
C GLN A 195 5.93 -0.55 28.82
N ASP A 196 5.67 -1.69 29.47
CA ASP A 196 4.43 -1.98 30.23
C ASP A 196 3.15 -1.66 29.42
N ARG A 197 3.27 -1.72 28.09
CA ARG A 197 2.17 -1.54 27.14
C ARG A 197 1.68 -2.88 26.66
N VAL A 198 0.37 -3.01 26.47
CA VAL A 198 -0.23 -4.17 25.84
C VAL A 198 0.19 -4.21 24.37
N LEU A 199 0.54 -5.39 23.88
CA LEU A 199 0.86 -5.58 22.47
C LEU A 199 -0.39 -5.32 21.62
N ASP A 200 -0.27 -4.51 20.56
CA ASP A 200 -1.42 -4.05 19.75
C ASP A 200 -2.27 -5.21 19.20
N TYR A 201 -1.63 -6.32 18.82
CA TYR A 201 -2.29 -7.53 18.32
C TYR A 201 -2.84 -8.44 19.44
N ALA A 202 -2.43 -8.22 20.69
CA ALA A 202 -2.81 -9.06 21.82
C ALA A 202 -4.04 -8.55 22.58
N GLN A 203 -4.44 -7.29 22.39
CA GLN A 203 -5.60 -6.67 23.04
C GLN A 203 -6.91 -7.50 22.92
N PRO A 204 -7.33 -7.98 21.73
CA PRO A 204 -8.59 -8.74 21.62
C PRO A 204 -8.54 -10.08 22.38
N TYR A 205 -7.36 -10.68 22.51
CA TYR A 205 -7.15 -11.91 23.27
C TYR A 205 -7.07 -11.64 24.77
N LEU A 206 -6.46 -10.51 25.18
CA LEU A 206 -6.40 -10.06 26.56
C LEU A 206 -7.81 -9.78 27.10
N ASP A 207 -8.64 -9.07 26.34
CA ASP A 207 -10.01 -8.73 26.73
C ASP A 207 -10.84 -10.01 26.96
N GLN A 208 -10.69 -11.00 26.08
CA GLN A 208 -11.36 -12.31 26.22
C GLN A 208 -10.87 -13.09 27.43
N TYR A 209 -9.56 -13.07 27.67
CA TYR A 209 -8.94 -13.73 28.81
C TYR A 209 -9.37 -13.09 30.13
N GLN A 210 -9.44 -11.76 30.20
CA GLN A 210 -9.91 -11.03 31.37
C GLN A 210 -11.41 -11.23 31.62
N ALA A 211 -12.24 -11.19 30.57
CA ALA A 211 -13.69 -11.36 30.67
C ALA A 211 -14.14 -12.76 31.10
N SER A 212 -13.27 -13.77 30.98
CA SER A 212 -13.60 -15.17 31.29
C SER A 212 -12.79 -15.67 32.49
N ASP A 213 -13.47 -16.08 33.56
CA ASP A 213 -12.81 -16.64 34.76
C ASP A 213 -12.33 -18.08 34.58
N ARG A 214 -12.86 -18.79 33.57
CA ARG A 214 -12.59 -20.22 33.33
C ARG A 214 -11.69 -20.50 32.13
N MET A 215 -11.29 -19.46 31.39
CA MET A 215 -10.53 -19.64 30.16
C MET A 215 -9.06 -19.86 30.51
N THR A 216 -8.44 -20.91 29.96
CA THR A 216 -7.01 -21.19 30.16
C THR A 216 -6.18 -20.50 29.08
N LEU A 217 -4.88 -20.33 29.33
CA LEU A 217 -3.99 -19.71 28.36
C LEU A 217 -3.89 -20.53 27.06
N GLU A 218 -3.96 -21.86 27.13
CA GLU A 218 -3.96 -22.77 25.97
C GLU A 218 -5.20 -22.57 25.10
N GLN A 219 -6.34 -22.23 25.70
CA GLN A 219 -7.55 -21.92 24.94
C GLN A 219 -7.41 -20.61 24.18
N ILE A 220 -6.68 -19.63 24.73
CA ILE A 220 -6.34 -18.39 24.02
C ILE A 220 -5.34 -18.69 22.90
N VAL A 221 -4.29 -19.47 23.17
CA VAL A 221 -3.31 -19.90 22.15
C VAL A 221 -4.02 -20.64 21.01
N GLY A 222 -4.94 -21.56 21.32
CA GLY A 222 -5.74 -22.27 20.32
C GLY A 222 -6.59 -21.33 19.47
N ARG A 223 -7.15 -20.25 20.05
CA ARG A 223 -7.88 -19.23 19.27
C ARG A 223 -6.96 -18.42 18.36
N ILE A 224 -5.79 -18.02 18.84
CA ILE A 224 -4.79 -17.32 18.02
C ILE A 224 -4.43 -18.16 16.79
N VAL A 225 -4.23 -19.46 17.01
CA VAL A 225 -3.97 -20.44 15.95
C VAL A 225 -5.15 -20.55 14.99
N ASP A 226 -6.37 -20.71 15.49
CA ASP A 226 -7.58 -20.80 14.66
C ASP A 226 -7.80 -19.53 13.83
N ASP A 227 -7.56 -18.36 14.40
CA ASP A 227 -7.66 -17.07 13.71
C ASP A 227 -6.59 -16.94 12.62
N ASN A 228 -5.36 -17.41 12.88
CA ASN A 228 -4.31 -17.46 11.87
C ASN A 228 -4.68 -18.40 10.71
N HIS A 229 -5.21 -19.60 11.01
CA HIS A 229 -5.71 -20.52 9.99
C HIS A 229 -6.84 -19.91 9.15
N ARG A 230 -7.79 -19.23 9.80
CA ARG A 230 -8.87 -18.50 9.11
C ARG A 230 -8.33 -17.38 8.23
N SER A 231 -7.38 -16.60 8.73
CA SER A 231 -6.70 -15.55 7.97
C SER A 231 -6.01 -16.12 6.73
N LYS A 232 -5.25 -17.22 6.86
CA LYS A 232 -4.61 -17.90 5.73
C LYS A 232 -5.64 -18.46 4.73
N SER A 233 -6.70 -19.10 5.20
CA SER A 233 -7.73 -19.65 4.31
C SER A 233 -8.46 -18.58 3.49
N SER A 234 -8.59 -17.37 4.05
CA SER A 234 -9.19 -16.22 3.37
C SER A 234 -8.17 -15.41 2.55
N GLN A 235 -6.87 -15.72 2.64
CA GLN A 235 -5.83 -15.02 1.91
C GLN A 235 -5.99 -15.18 0.39
N SER A 236 -6.23 -16.40 -0.09
CA SER A 236 -6.44 -16.65 -1.52
C SER A 236 -7.63 -15.88 -2.09
N GLN A 237 -8.71 -15.75 -1.31
CA GLN A 237 -9.87 -14.94 -1.67
C GLN A 237 -9.51 -13.45 -1.71
N ARG A 238 -8.78 -12.95 -0.70
CA ARG A 238 -8.28 -11.57 -0.66
C ARG A 238 -7.39 -11.25 -1.86
N ASP A 239 -6.46 -12.14 -2.21
CA ASP A 239 -5.56 -11.98 -3.35
C ASP A 239 -6.34 -11.98 -4.68
N THR A 240 -7.35 -12.85 -4.81
CA THR A 240 -8.26 -12.87 -5.96
C THR A 240 -9.03 -11.56 -6.08
N HIS A 241 -9.56 -11.04 -4.97
CA HIS A 241 -10.27 -9.76 -4.94
C HIS A 241 -9.33 -8.58 -5.26
N ALA A 242 -8.10 -8.57 -4.73
CA ALA A 242 -7.09 -7.56 -5.01
C ALA A 242 -6.70 -7.56 -6.50
N SER A 243 -6.42 -8.74 -7.08
CA SER A 243 -6.13 -8.89 -8.51
C SER A 243 -7.28 -8.35 -9.37
N ARG A 244 -8.53 -8.71 -9.04
CA ARG A 244 -9.72 -8.21 -9.74
C ARG A 244 -9.88 -6.69 -9.62
N LEU A 245 -9.57 -6.10 -8.46
CA LEU A 245 -9.60 -4.64 -8.29
C LEU A 245 -8.56 -3.96 -9.19
N ASP A 246 -7.36 -4.52 -9.30
CA ASP A 246 -6.31 -3.97 -10.16
C ASP A 246 -6.63 -4.15 -11.65
N GLU A 247 -7.24 -5.26 -12.05
CA GLU A 247 -7.80 -5.42 -13.40
C GLU A 247 -8.86 -4.37 -13.72
N LEU A 248 -9.79 -4.11 -12.80
CA LEU A 248 -10.81 -3.08 -12.98
C LEU A 248 -10.22 -1.68 -13.05
N ARG A 249 -9.18 -1.37 -12.26
CA ARG A 249 -8.43 -0.10 -12.34
C ARG A 249 -7.74 0.06 -13.69
N ARG A 250 -7.09 -0.99 -14.20
CA ARG A 250 -6.49 -1.00 -15.55
C ARG A 250 -7.53 -0.85 -16.65
N ALA A 251 -8.67 -1.53 -16.55
CA ALA A 251 -9.76 -1.40 -17.52
C ALA A 251 -10.37 0.01 -17.52
N LYS A 252 -10.56 0.61 -16.34
CA LYS A 252 -11.06 1.99 -16.20
C LYS A 252 -10.10 3.00 -16.85
N THR A 253 -8.81 2.90 -16.56
CA THR A 253 -7.79 3.82 -17.13
C THR A 253 -7.70 3.67 -18.65
N ALA A 254 -7.71 2.45 -19.19
CA ALA A 254 -7.73 2.21 -20.63
C ALA A 254 -9.00 2.75 -21.30
N PHE A 255 -10.17 2.60 -20.65
CA PHE A 255 -11.42 3.15 -21.16
C PHE A 255 -11.39 4.68 -21.17
N GLU A 256 -10.87 5.32 -20.12
CA GLU A 256 -10.73 6.77 -20.06
C GLU A 256 -9.77 7.30 -21.13
N GLN A 257 -8.68 6.59 -21.42
CA GLN A 257 -7.75 6.92 -22.52
C GLN A 257 -8.44 6.80 -23.89
N LYS A 258 -9.06 5.66 -24.19
CA LYS A 258 -9.80 5.46 -25.46
C LYS A 258 -10.90 6.50 -25.65
N ARG A 259 -11.59 6.88 -24.57
CA ARG A 259 -12.61 7.93 -24.60
C ARG A 259 -12.03 9.31 -24.94
N LYS A 260 -10.84 9.64 -24.41
CA LYS A 260 -10.11 10.89 -24.77
C LYS A 260 -9.65 10.86 -26.23
N GLU A 261 -9.08 9.76 -26.68
CA GLU A 261 -8.64 9.56 -28.08
C GLU A 261 -9.81 9.68 -29.06
N SER A 262 -10.92 9.01 -28.78
CA SER A 262 -12.12 9.09 -29.63
C SER A 262 -12.69 10.52 -29.70
N LYS A 263 -12.66 11.27 -28.58
CA LYS A 263 -13.03 12.68 -28.57
C LYS A 263 -12.06 13.55 -29.37
N ALA A 264 -10.76 13.25 -29.33
CA ALA A 264 -9.76 13.97 -30.12
C ALA A 264 -9.95 13.72 -31.62
N LEU A 265 -10.17 12.47 -32.03
CA LEU A 265 -10.45 12.10 -33.43
C LEU A 265 -11.70 12.79 -33.99
N LEU A 266 -12.78 12.86 -33.19
CA LEU A 266 -14.00 13.58 -33.58
C LEU A 266 -13.75 15.08 -33.78
N ARG A 267 -12.90 15.70 -32.95
CA ARG A 267 -12.52 17.11 -33.11
C ARG A 267 -11.65 17.33 -34.34
N GLU A 268 -10.68 16.45 -34.58
CA GLU A 268 -9.81 16.52 -35.76
C GLU A 268 -10.63 16.37 -37.06
N ALA A 269 -11.61 15.46 -37.10
CA ALA A 269 -12.52 15.31 -38.23
C ALA A 269 -13.33 16.59 -38.49
N GLN A 270 -13.82 17.25 -37.43
CA GLN A 270 -14.56 18.51 -37.52
C GLN A 270 -13.66 19.66 -38.01
N ALA A 271 -12.42 19.74 -37.54
CA ALA A 271 -11.45 20.74 -37.99
C ALA A 271 -11.10 20.56 -39.48
N LYS A 272 -10.89 19.32 -39.93
CA LYS A 272 -10.63 19.00 -41.35
C LYS A 272 -11.80 19.41 -42.25
N SER A 273 -13.05 19.13 -41.87
CA SER A 273 -14.20 19.49 -42.72
C SER A 273 -14.33 21.00 -42.99
N VAL A 274 -13.94 21.85 -42.04
CA VAL A 274 -14.06 23.31 -42.16
C VAL A 274 -13.01 23.91 -43.11
N LEU A 275 -11.89 23.22 -43.34
CA LEU A 275 -10.82 23.66 -44.25
C LEU A 275 -11.00 23.19 -45.70
N TYR A 276 -11.93 22.26 -45.96
CA TYR A 276 -12.24 21.82 -47.33
C TYR A 276 -13.34 22.66 -48.01
N ASP A 277 -14.24 23.28 -47.24
CA ASP A 277 -15.30 24.18 -47.74
C ASP A 277 -14.82 25.65 -47.70
N LEU A 278 -13.87 25.99 -48.57
CA LEU A 278 -13.29 27.33 -48.63
C LEU A 278 -14.23 28.33 -49.32
N PRO A 279 -14.44 29.54 -48.75
CA PRO A 279 -15.16 30.60 -49.44
C PRO A 279 -14.38 31.11 -50.68
N PRO A 280 -15.05 31.79 -51.64
CA PRO A 280 -14.36 32.39 -52.78
C PRO A 280 -13.37 33.47 -52.31
N CYS A 281 -12.34 33.71 -53.11
CA CYS A 281 -11.32 34.72 -52.86
C CYS A 281 -11.96 36.08 -52.60
N ALA A 282 -11.64 36.72 -51.47
CA ALA A 282 -12.26 38.00 -51.10
C ALA A 282 -11.95 39.13 -52.09
N ALA A 283 -10.79 39.10 -52.75
CA ALA A 283 -10.36 40.13 -53.69
C ALA A 283 -10.89 39.92 -55.13
N CYS A 284 -10.89 38.69 -55.64
CA CYS A 284 -11.20 38.41 -57.05
C CYS A 284 -12.41 37.49 -57.27
N GLN A 285 -13.05 37.02 -56.18
CA GLN A 285 -14.24 36.16 -56.16
C GLN A 285 -14.09 34.80 -56.85
N ARG A 286 -12.86 34.36 -57.15
CA ARG A 286 -12.57 33.04 -57.73
C ARG A 286 -12.53 31.95 -56.65
N THR A 287 -12.85 30.72 -57.03
CA THR A 287 -12.65 29.53 -56.19
C THR A 287 -11.17 29.36 -55.86
N VAL A 288 -10.85 29.18 -54.58
CA VAL A 288 -9.47 29.02 -54.11
C VAL A 288 -9.09 27.53 -54.13
N LEU A 289 -7.91 27.22 -54.65
CA LEU A 289 -7.36 25.86 -54.65
C LEU A 289 -6.83 25.50 -53.26
N THR A 290 -6.92 24.23 -52.87
CA THR A 290 -6.61 23.76 -51.52
C THR A 290 -5.12 23.75 -51.16
N ASP A 291 -4.24 23.89 -52.14
CA ASP A 291 -2.82 23.56 -51.99
C ASP A 291 -1.96 24.76 -51.58
N GLU A 292 -2.37 25.98 -51.93
CA GLU A 292 -1.71 27.24 -51.52
C GLU A 292 -2.76 28.32 -51.25
N ILE A 293 -3.13 28.49 -49.98
CA ILE A 293 -4.19 29.41 -49.53
C ILE A 293 -3.58 30.48 -48.63
N PHE A 294 -3.87 31.73 -48.93
CA PHE A 294 -3.61 32.84 -48.02
C PHE A 294 -4.91 33.16 -47.27
N SER A 295 -4.88 33.26 -45.95
CA SER A 295 -6.08 33.53 -45.14
C SER A 295 -5.82 34.64 -44.13
N CYS A 296 -6.88 35.26 -43.63
CA CYS A 296 -6.76 36.11 -42.45
C CYS A 296 -6.54 35.23 -41.20
N SER A 297 -5.37 35.37 -40.57
CA SER A 297 -4.96 34.59 -39.40
C SER A 297 -5.94 34.72 -38.23
N LEU A 298 -6.52 35.90 -38.03
CA LEU A 298 -7.53 36.15 -37.00
C LEU A 298 -8.86 35.46 -37.31
N CYS A 299 -9.39 35.58 -38.54
CA CYS A 299 -10.59 34.84 -38.95
C CYS A 299 -10.41 33.33 -38.86
N GLN A 300 -9.23 32.82 -39.24
CA GLN A 300 -8.91 31.39 -39.16
C GLN A 300 -8.89 30.90 -37.71
N ALA A 301 -8.21 31.63 -36.81
CA ALA A 301 -8.16 31.28 -35.40
C ALA A 301 -9.56 31.25 -34.77
N ILE A 302 -10.40 32.26 -35.02
CA ILE A 302 -11.76 32.34 -34.44
C ILE A 302 -12.65 31.20 -34.95
N LEU A 303 -12.60 30.89 -36.25
CA LEU A 303 -13.39 29.81 -36.84
C LEU A 303 -12.97 28.44 -36.27
N GLN A 304 -11.67 28.20 -36.09
CA GLN A 304 -11.14 26.94 -35.56
C GLN A 304 -11.40 26.76 -34.07
N MET A 305 -11.48 27.86 -33.30
CA MET A 305 -11.99 27.84 -31.93
C MET A 305 -13.51 27.55 -31.86
N GLY A 306 -14.17 27.41 -33.02
CA GLY A 306 -15.60 27.09 -33.15
C GLY A 306 -16.51 28.32 -33.11
N GLY A 307 -15.97 29.50 -33.44
CA GLY A 307 -16.74 30.73 -33.60
C GLY A 307 -17.49 30.79 -34.94
N ASN A 308 -18.50 31.67 -35.02
CA ASN A 308 -19.34 31.82 -36.21
C ASN A 308 -18.76 32.80 -37.26
N SER A 309 -17.46 33.13 -37.19
CA SER A 309 -16.82 34.03 -38.15
C SER A 309 -16.57 33.33 -39.49
N LYS A 310 -16.96 33.95 -40.60
CA LYS A 310 -16.62 33.42 -41.93
C LYS A 310 -15.11 33.52 -42.17
N LEU A 311 -14.50 32.44 -42.66
CA LEU A 311 -13.10 32.46 -43.08
C LEU A 311 -12.93 33.45 -44.23
N THR A 312 -11.89 34.27 -44.20
CA THR A 312 -11.52 35.12 -45.34
C THR A 312 -10.26 34.56 -45.97
N VAL A 313 -10.34 34.20 -47.25
CA VAL A 313 -9.26 33.58 -48.02
C VAL A 313 -8.94 34.39 -49.28
N TYR A 314 -7.71 34.22 -49.75
CA TYR A 314 -7.15 34.85 -50.94
C TYR A 314 -6.40 33.81 -51.77
N CYS A 315 -6.55 33.88 -53.09
CA CYS A 315 -5.98 32.90 -54.01
C CYS A 315 -4.50 33.15 -54.39
N SER A 316 -3.92 34.29 -53.98
CA SER A 316 -2.51 34.62 -54.23
C SER A 316 -2.03 35.69 -53.25
N GLU A 317 -0.71 35.80 -53.07
CA GLU A 317 -0.08 36.86 -52.27
C GLU A 317 -0.46 38.27 -52.80
N GLU A 318 -0.63 38.42 -54.12
CA GLU A 318 -1.09 39.67 -54.73
C GLU A 318 -2.55 39.98 -54.32
N CYS A 319 -3.43 38.98 -54.30
CA CYS A 319 -4.81 39.15 -53.82
C CYS A 319 -4.86 39.41 -52.31
N TYR A 320 -3.94 38.82 -51.54
CA TYR A 320 -3.78 39.08 -50.11
C TYR A 320 -3.39 40.53 -49.86
N ARG A 321 -2.34 41.03 -50.54
CA ARG A 321 -1.90 42.43 -50.44
C ARG A 321 -2.96 43.42 -50.94
N LYS A 322 -3.66 43.12 -52.04
CA LYS A 322 -4.76 43.95 -52.56
C LYS A 322 -6.00 43.94 -51.65
N GLY A 323 -6.30 42.80 -51.05
CA GLY A 323 -7.37 42.70 -50.05
C GLY A 323 -7.03 43.41 -48.73
N GLN A 324 -5.74 43.64 -48.49
CA GLN A 324 -5.22 44.40 -47.36
C GLN A 324 -5.02 45.90 -47.66
N VAL A 325 -4.89 46.37 -48.90
CA VAL A 325 -4.58 47.79 -49.17
C VAL A 325 -5.44 48.37 -50.30
N ARG A 326 -6.01 49.56 -50.09
CA ARG A 326 -6.75 50.29 -51.13
C ARG A 326 -5.80 50.83 -52.20
N ASP A 327 -5.98 50.43 -53.46
CA ASP A 327 -5.56 51.22 -54.63
C ASP A 327 -6.46 52.46 -54.70
N THR A 328 -6.05 53.60 -54.10
CA THR A 328 -6.62 54.89 -54.48
C THR A 328 -5.85 55.46 -55.66
N MET A 329 -6.21 55.04 -56.85
CA MET A 329 -5.95 55.84 -58.05
C MET A 329 -7.24 56.60 -58.38
N GLN A 330 -7.24 57.90 -58.03
CA GLN A 330 -7.83 59.04 -58.78
C GLN A 330 -8.49 60.07 -57.85
N MET A 331 -7.70 61.02 -57.33
CA MET A 331 -8.06 62.45 -57.27
C MET A 331 -6.78 63.30 -57.18
N ARG A 332 -6.78 64.40 -57.93
CA ARG A 332 -5.69 65.37 -58.10
C ARG A 332 -5.46 66.17 -56.80
N HIS A 333 -4.18 66.50 -56.56
CA HIS A 333 -3.66 67.61 -55.75
C HIS A 333 -4.19 67.81 -54.33
N VAL A 334 -3.39 67.44 -53.32
CA VAL A 334 -2.82 68.30 -52.23
C VAL A 334 -1.69 67.49 -51.55
N PRO A 335 -0.53 68.05 -51.18
CA PRO A 335 0.49 67.35 -50.40
C PRO A 335 0.28 67.61 -48.90
N SER A 336 -0.05 66.59 -48.11
CA SER A 336 0.27 66.57 -46.68
C SER A 336 0.14 65.16 -46.10
N LYS A 337 1.04 64.88 -45.15
CA LYS A 337 1.24 63.65 -44.39
C LYS A 337 -0.04 63.07 -43.80
N LEU A 338 -0.36 61.80 -44.07
CA LEU A 338 -1.10 60.86 -43.20
C LEU A 338 -1.24 59.49 -43.91
N THR A 339 -0.35 58.54 -43.66
CA THR A 339 -0.61 57.12 -43.99
C THR A 339 -1.36 56.48 -42.84
N ILE A 340 -2.68 56.66 -42.82
CA ILE A 340 -3.59 55.79 -42.06
C ILE A 340 -3.88 54.60 -42.97
N PHE A 341 -3.32 53.44 -42.64
CA PHE A 341 -3.58 52.18 -43.32
C PHE A 341 -5.06 51.79 -43.12
N GLN A 342 -5.93 52.19 -44.04
CA GLN A 342 -7.29 51.64 -44.14
C GLN A 342 -7.25 50.38 -44.99
N GLU A 343 -7.07 49.26 -44.31
CA GLU A 343 -7.01 47.92 -44.87
C GLU A 343 -8.42 47.36 -45.06
N GLU A 344 -8.86 47.00 -46.27
CA GLU A 344 -10.29 46.81 -46.57
C GLU A 344 -10.95 45.64 -45.81
N HIS A 345 -10.25 44.51 -45.64
CA HIS A 345 -10.79 43.40 -44.84
C HIS A 345 -10.73 43.69 -43.33
N ILE A 346 -9.60 44.21 -42.86
CA ILE A 346 -9.37 44.47 -41.43
C ILE A 346 -10.29 45.61 -40.95
N GLY A 347 -10.42 46.70 -41.70
CA GLY A 347 -11.34 47.80 -41.40
C GLY A 347 -12.82 47.56 -41.79
N LYS A 348 -13.21 46.33 -42.15
CA LYS A 348 -14.64 45.96 -42.34
C LYS A 348 -15.07 44.82 -41.42
N GLN A 349 -14.16 43.90 -41.08
CA GLN A 349 -14.46 42.73 -40.25
C GLN A 349 -13.75 42.73 -38.90
N HIS A 350 -12.74 43.58 -38.72
CA HIS A 350 -11.91 43.67 -37.52
C HIS A 350 -11.87 45.10 -36.98
N ASP A 351 -13.00 45.80 -37.05
CA ASP A 351 -13.13 47.15 -36.52
C ASP A 351 -12.87 47.19 -35.01
N CYS A 352 -12.28 48.29 -34.57
CA CYS A 352 -12.11 48.53 -33.15
C CYS A 352 -13.48 48.66 -32.49
N SER A 353 -13.74 47.84 -31.47
CA SER A 353 -14.99 47.84 -30.72
C SER A 353 -15.29 49.17 -29.99
N ALA A 354 -14.34 50.09 -29.94
CA ALA A 354 -14.54 51.44 -29.43
C ALA A 354 -15.27 52.38 -30.43
N GLY A 355 -15.41 51.99 -31.70
CA GLY A 355 -16.14 52.74 -32.72
C GLY A 355 -15.68 54.19 -32.86
N GLU A 356 -16.62 55.14 -32.87
CA GLU A 356 -16.36 56.58 -32.95
C GLU A 356 -15.63 57.15 -31.73
N GLN A 357 -15.54 56.38 -30.64
CA GLN A 357 -14.87 56.75 -29.40
C GLN A 357 -13.48 56.11 -29.28
N CYS A 358 -12.92 55.65 -30.40
CA CYS A 358 -11.56 55.14 -30.49
C CYS A 358 -10.55 56.23 -30.13
N VAL A 359 -9.60 55.90 -29.26
CA VAL A 359 -8.55 56.84 -28.80
C VAL A 359 -7.75 57.43 -29.97
N GLN A 360 -7.58 56.67 -31.07
CA GLN A 360 -6.90 57.14 -32.28
C GLN A 360 -7.72 58.16 -33.11
N LEU A 361 -9.02 58.28 -32.87
CA LEU A 361 -9.90 59.26 -33.53
C LEU A 361 -10.05 60.55 -32.70
N THR A 362 -9.71 60.52 -31.41
CA THR A 362 -9.94 61.64 -30.48
C THR A 362 -8.67 62.40 -30.07
N ASP A 363 -7.47 61.81 -30.22
CA ASP A 363 -6.19 62.51 -29.99
C ASP A 363 -5.59 62.97 -31.34
N GLU A 364 -5.62 64.27 -31.64
CA GLU A 364 -5.02 64.84 -32.87
C GLU A 364 -3.48 64.98 -32.82
N ASP A 365 -2.83 64.81 -31.67
CA ASP A 365 -1.40 65.08 -31.49
C ASP A 365 -0.67 63.99 -30.68
N THR A 366 -0.33 62.85 -31.30
CA THR A 366 0.75 61.99 -30.77
C THR A 366 1.69 61.47 -31.85
N MET A 367 2.96 61.76 -31.64
CA MET A 367 4.10 61.26 -32.40
C MET A 367 4.12 59.72 -32.39
N MET A 368 4.45 59.15 -33.55
CA MET A 368 4.67 57.73 -33.79
C MET A 368 5.77 57.21 -32.84
N THR A 369 5.38 56.54 -31.76
CA THR A 369 6.27 55.62 -31.05
C THR A 369 5.83 54.20 -31.37
N ASP A 370 6.66 53.47 -32.12
CA ASP A 370 6.38 52.16 -32.71
C ASP A 370 6.09 51.01 -31.71
N ASN A 371 6.07 51.28 -30.40
CA ASN A 371 5.96 50.25 -29.35
C ASN A 371 4.57 50.13 -28.68
N SER A 372 3.54 50.89 -29.11
CA SER A 372 2.22 50.87 -28.46
C SER A 372 1.03 50.49 -29.37
N THR A 373 1.29 49.89 -30.53
CA THR A 373 0.29 49.59 -31.58
C THR A 373 -0.14 48.12 -31.64
N GLN A 374 0.06 47.34 -30.56
CA GLN A 374 -0.45 45.98 -30.53
C GLN A 374 -1.96 45.96 -30.28
N ALA A 375 -2.71 45.41 -31.22
CA ALA A 375 -4.14 45.19 -31.07
C ALA A 375 -4.42 44.11 -30.01
N VAL A 376 -5.51 44.30 -29.26
CA VAL A 376 -5.84 43.56 -28.04
C VAL A 376 -7.24 42.97 -28.15
N LEU A 377 -7.42 41.76 -27.61
CA LEU A 377 -8.68 41.04 -27.56
C LEU A 377 -9.22 40.95 -26.12
N CYS A 378 -10.54 40.83 -26.01
CA CYS A 378 -11.19 40.44 -24.75
C CYS A 378 -11.11 38.91 -24.55
N LYS A 379 -10.43 38.47 -23.50
CA LYS A 379 -10.26 37.06 -23.13
C LYS A 379 -11.59 36.32 -22.94
N LYS A 380 -12.57 36.95 -22.26
CA LYS A 380 -13.89 36.35 -22.03
C LYS A 380 -14.68 36.17 -23.33
N CYS A 381 -14.54 37.11 -24.27
CA CYS A 381 -15.16 36.96 -25.59
C CYS A 381 -14.54 35.79 -26.37
N ILE A 382 -13.21 35.60 -26.27
CA ILE A 382 -12.53 34.47 -26.92
C ILE A 382 -13.02 33.14 -26.33
N ASP A 383 -13.18 33.05 -25.01
CA ASP A 383 -13.74 31.86 -24.35
C ASP A 383 -15.17 31.56 -24.82
N ASP A 384 -15.95 32.63 -25.09
CA ASP A 384 -17.30 32.57 -25.70
C ASP A 384 -17.26 32.38 -27.24
N LYS A 385 -16.08 32.15 -27.83
CA LYS A 385 -15.85 31.94 -29.28
C LYS A 385 -16.22 33.14 -30.15
N ARG A 386 -16.03 34.35 -29.63
CA ARG A 386 -16.20 35.64 -30.33
C ARG A 386 -14.93 36.47 -30.23
N ALA A 387 -14.66 37.31 -31.23
CA ALA A 387 -13.56 38.27 -31.15
C ALA A 387 -14.09 39.69 -31.00
N THR A 388 -13.70 40.33 -29.90
CA THR A 388 -13.87 41.77 -29.68
C THR A 388 -12.48 42.39 -29.66
N ILE A 389 -12.19 43.22 -30.67
CA ILE A 389 -10.83 43.74 -30.94
C ILE A 389 -10.75 45.21 -30.55
N TYR A 390 -9.61 45.60 -29.99
CA TYR A 390 -9.23 46.98 -29.71
C TYR A 390 -7.91 47.29 -30.42
N CYS A 391 -7.78 48.49 -31.00
CA CYS A 391 -6.61 48.87 -31.80
C CYS A 391 -5.32 49.00 -30.97
N SER A 392 -5.43 49.18 -29.66
CA SER A 392 -4.29 49.30 -28.74
C SER A 392 -4.70 48.93 -27.31
N GLU A 393 -3.71 48.64 -26.47
CA GLU A 393 -3.91 48.45 -25.03
C GLU A 393 -4.53 49.68 -24.36
N ARG A 394 -4.19 50.89 -24.82
CA ARG A 394 -4.79 52.15 -24.32
C ARG A 394 -6.29 52.19 -24.63
N CYS A 395 -6.67 51.89 -25.87
CA CYS A 395 -8.07 51.82 -26.28
C CYS A 395 -8.85 50.74 -25.50
N ALA A 396 -8.22 49.58 -25.26
CA ALA A 396 -8.79 48.54 -24.41
C ALA A 396 -8.95 49.05 -22.95
N SER A 397 -7.96 49.72 -22.38
CA SER A 397 -8.00 50.16 -20.98
C SER A 397 -9.16 51.14 -20.68
N GLU A 398 -9.53 51.98 -21.64
CA GLU A 398 -10.60 52.97 -21.48
C GLU A 398 -11.99 52.38 -21.74
N ARG A 399 -12.11 51.36 -22.60
CA ARG A 399 -13.40 50.90 -23.12
C ARG A 399 -13.75 49.45 -22.80
N LEU A 400 -12.77 48.61 -22.49
CA LEU A 400 -12.98 47.21 -22.14
C LEU A 400 -13.80 47.06 -20.86
N ALA A 401 -13.66 47.97 -19.88
CA ALA A 401 -14.47 47.95 -18.67
C ALA A 401 -15.97 48.21 -18.95
N ALA A 402 -16.28 49.11 -19.88
CA ALA A 402 -17.65 49.36 -20.32
C ALA A 402 -18.21 48.15 -21.09
N HIS A 403 -17.43 47.61 -22.03
CA HIS A 403 -17.79 46.39 -22.75
C HIS A 403 -18.02 45.19 -21.82
N MET A 404 -17.19 45.00 -20.80
CA MET A 404 -17.33 43.92 -19.82
C MET A 404 -18.60 44.06 -18.96
N LYS A 405 -19.01 45.30 -18.67
CA LYS A 405 -20.27 45.59 -17.97
C LYS A 405 -21.49 45.30 -18.86
N GLU A 406 -21.42 45.66 -20.13
CA GLU A 406 -22.53 45.53 -21.09
C GLU A 406 -22.69 44.11 -21.64
N ALA A 407 -21.59 43.45 -22.02
CA ALA A 407 -21.59 42.15 -22.68
C ALA A 407 -21.44 40.96 -21.71
N HIS A 408 -20.80 41.15 -20.55
CA HIS A 408 -20.49 40.08 -19.60
C HIS A 408 -21.01 40.32 -18.18
N GLY A 409 -21.72 41.43 -17.91
CA GLY A 409 -22.33 41.74 -16.61
C GLY A 409 -21.34 41.97 -15.45
N SER A 410 -20.06 42.23 -15.74
CA SER A 410 -18.96 42.34 -14.75
C SER A 410 -18.41 43.76 -14.73
N SER A 411 -18.35 44.40 -13.56
CA SER A 411 -18.14 45.86 -13.40
C SER A 411 -16.79 46.30 -12.82
N SER A 412 -15.82 45.39 -12.68
CA SER A 412 -14.53 45.68 -12.06
C SER A 412 -13.49 46.15 -13.09
N VAL A 413 -12.92 47.35 -12.89
CA VAL A 413 -11.86 47.94 -13.74
C VAL A 413 -10.56 47.11 -13.69
N THR A 414 -10.29 46.47 -12.55
CA THR A 414 -9.15 45.55 -12.41
C THR A 414 -9.35 44.27 -13.21
N ASP A 415 -10.58 43.76 -13.28
CA ASP A 415 -10.91 42.56 -14.06
C ASP A 415 -10.77 42.85 -15.57
N ALA A 416 -11.11 44.07 -15.99
CA ALA A 416 -10.98 44.52 -17.39
C ALA A 416 -9.53 44.54 -17.85
N LYS A 417 -8.58 45.08 -17.07
CA LYS A 417 -7.15 45.08 -17.44
C LYS A 417 -6.59 43.65 -17.55
N SER A 418 -7.02 42.74 -16.68
CA SER A 418 -6.61 41.32 -16.74
C SER A 418 -7.29 40.51 -17.86
N ALA A 419 -8.34 41.07 -18.48
CA ALA A 419 -9.08 40.45 -19.57
C ALA A 419 -8.61 40.90 -20.95
N ALA A 420 -7.71 41.89 -21.04
CA ALA A 420 -7.05 42.30 -22.26
C ALA A 420 -5.89 41.34 -22.57
N VAL A 421 -5.90 40.72 -23.75
CA VAL A 421 -4.82 39.83 -24.20
C VAL A 421 -4.34 40.27 -25.60
N PRO A 422 -3.04 40.42 -25.85
CA PRO A 422 -2.52 40.73 -27.18
C PRO A 422 -2.96 39.70 -28.23
N ILE A 423 -3.28 40.13 -29.45
CA ILE A 423 -3.68 39.22 -30.54
C ILE A 423 -2.61 38.14 -30.81
N SER A 424 -1.34 38.52 -30.73
CA SER A 424 -0.20 37.62 -30.96
C SER A 424 -0.15 36.44 -29.97
N GLU A 425 -0.57 36.63 -28.73
CA GLU A 425 -0.60 35.58 -27.70
C GLU A 425 -1.77 34.59 -27.87
N VAL A 426 -2.77 34.95 -28.69
CA VAL A 426 -3.97 34.13 -28.91
C VAL A 426 -3.91 33.43 -30.26
N VAL A 427 -3.62 34.17 -31.34
CA VAL A 427 -3.75 33.67 -32.72
C VAL A 427 -2.70 32.60 -33.02
N GLY A 428 -1.42 32.85 -32.75
CA GLY A 428 -0.35 31.88 -33.01
C GLY A 428 -0.57 30.54 -32.29
N PRO A 429 -0.70 30.52 -30.96
CA PRO A 429 -0.94 29.30 -30.19
C PRO A 429 -2.25 28.58 -30.55
N ALA A 430 -3.31 29.33 -30.89
CA ALA A 430 -4.56 28.72 -31.34
C ALA A 430 -4.37 28.02 -32.70
N LEU A 431 -3.69 28.66 -33.65
CA LEU A 431 -3.45 28.06 -34.96
C LEU A 431 -2.57 26.80 -34.88
N GLU A 432 -1.53 26.81 -34.04
CA GLU A 432 -0.67 25.63 -33.81
C GLU A 432 -1.41 24.48 -33.11
N ARG A 433 -2.19 24.81 -32.07
CA ARG A 433 -2.95 23.81 -31.30
C ARG A 433 -4.05 23.16 -32.13
N GLU A 434 -4.77 23.95 -32.92
CA GLU A 434 -5.90 23.46 -33.70
C GLU A 434 -5.48 22.84 -35.06
N ASN A 435 -4.24 23.06 -35.53
CA ASN A 435 -3.73 22.50 -36.80
C ASN A 435 -2.31 21.89 -36.70
N PRO A 436 -2.12 20.81 -35.93
CA PRO A 436 -0.79 20.24 -35.71
C PRO A 436 -0.12 19.65 -36.97
N THR A 437 -0.88 19.43 -38.05
CA THR A 437 -0.39 18.80 -39.30
C THR A 437 -0.20 19.78 -40.46
N LEU A 438 -0.56 21.06 -40.30
CA LEU A 438 -0.42 22.08 -41.35
C LEU A 438 0.80 22.95 -41.07
N LYS A 439 1.60 23.21 -42.11
CA LYS A 439 2.66 24.23 -42.04
C LYS A 439 2.01 25.59 -42.24
N ILE A 440 1.95 26.39 -41.17
CA ILE A 440 1.43 27.75 -41.21
C ILE A 440 2.64 28.70 -41.21
N GLU A 441 2.82 29.43 -42.30
CA GLU A 441 3.83 30.48 -42.40
C GLU A 441 3.14 31.84 -42.29
N LEU A 442 3.49 32.61 -41.27
CA LEU A 442 3.04 33.99 -41.16
C LEU A 442 3.85 34.82 -42.16
N LEU A 443 3.18 35.41 -43.14
CA LEU A 443 3.80 36.40 -44.01
C LEU A 443 4.16 37.63 -43.16
N SER A 444 5.44 37.97 -43.14
CA SER A 444 6.01 39.11 -42.41
C SER A 444 5.79 40.44 -43.12
#